data_AF-A0A7J9XN50-F1
#
_entry.id   AF-A0A7J9XN50-F1
#
_cell.length_a   1.000
_cell.length_b   1.000
_cell.length_c   1.000
_cell.angle_alpha   90.00
_cell.angle_beta   90.00
_cell.angle_gamma   90.00
#
_symmetry.space_group_name_H-M   'P 1'
#
loop_
_entity.id
_entity.type
_entity.pdbx_description
1 polymer ?
#
loop_
_entity_poly.entity_id
_entity_poly.type
_entity_poly.pdbx_seq_one_letter_code
_entity_poly.pdbx_strand_id
1 'polypeptide(L)'
;MTSLACVTGRFQPVHRDHLALFCTALAAHDRLVIAVTNPDPGARQAEDAARHRHTDDANPFTYYERARLLLAAVAAAGLGSRSTVVPFDLTRPQHWVHYVPAHAVHYVRTAGPWEEQKAARLADAGYRVLRLPGPAFRSATAVRAALRAGGGWEDGVPAGTVGVLRELLAETPMAQRGTG
;
A
#
# COMPACT_ATOMS: atom_id res chain seq x y z
N MET A 1 -27.14 1.09 -1.47
CA MET A 1 -25.89 1.85 -1.32
C MET A 1 -24.77 1.04 -1.94
N THR A 2 -23.91 1.67 -2.74
CA THR A 2 -22.70 1.04 -3.30
C THR A 2 -21.78 0.58 -2.17
N SER A 3 -21.44 -0.69 -2.14
CA SER A 3 -20.56 -1.26 -1.12
C SER A 3 -19.09 -0.88 -1.39
N LEU A 4 -18.37 -0.53 -0.33
CA LEU A 4 -17.02 0.02 -0.43
C LEU A 4 -16.04 -0.79 0.43
N ALA A 5 -14.97 -1.26 -0.19
CA ALA A 5 -13.82 -1.83 0.51
C ALA A 5 -12.67 -0.83 0.62
N CYS A 6 -11.81 -1.00 1.62
CA CYS A 6 -10.57 -0.27 1.75
C CYS A 6 -9.41 -1.23 2.03
N VAL A 7 -8.28 -1.04 1.36
CA VAL A 7 -7.02 -1.73 1.67
C VAL A 7 -5.96 -0.68 1.95
N THR A 8 -5.35 -0.75 3.14
CA THR A 8 -4.30 0.18 3.58
C THR A 8 -2.92 -0.45 3.52
N GLY A 9 -1.94 0.29 3.00
CA GLY A 9 -0.55 -0.18 2.93
C GLY A 9 0.43 0.91 2.53
N ARG A 10 1.72 0.67 2.78
CA ARG A 10 2.79 1.59 2.36
C ARG A 10 3.06 1.48 0.87
N PHE A 11 2.89 0.28 0.29
CA PHE A 11 3.11 -0.02 -1.13
C PHE A 11 4.47 0.44 -1.66
N GLN A 12 5.58 -0.04 -1.06
CA GLN A 12 6.96 0.36 -1.36
C GLN A 12 7.82 -0.77 -1.99
N PRO A 13 7.57 -1.17 -3.25
CA PRO A 13 6.45 -0.82 -4.13
C PRO A 13 5.22 -1.72 -3.89
N VAL A 14 4.17 -1.56 -4.70
CA VAL A 14 3.09 -2.57 -4.81
C VAL A 14 3.66 -3.89 -5.35
N HIS A 15 3.13 -5.02 -4.88
CA HIS A 15 3.56 -6.37 -5.27
C HIS A 15 2.35 -7.26 -5.47
N ARG A 16 2.55 -8.48 -5.99
CA ARG A 16 1.46 -9.38 -6.38
C ARG A 16 0.48 -9.69 -5.26
N ASP A 17 0.95 -9.86 -4.04
CA ASP A 17 0.02 -10.19 -2.95
C ASP A 17 -0.89 -9.02 -2.53
N HIS A 18 -0.47 -7.77 -2.78
CA HIS A 18 -1.36 -6.61 -2.63
C HIS A 18 -2.47 -6.66 -3.68
N LEU A 19 -2.12 -6.95 -4.94
CA LEU A 19 -3.10 -7.10 -6.02
C LEU A 19 -4.09 -8.24 -5.73
N ALA A 20 -3.61 -9.37 -5.21
CA ALA A 20 -4.49 -10.46 -4.79
C ALA A 20 -5.49 -10.00 -3.71
N LEU A 21 -5.04 -9.20 -2.73
CA LEU A 21 -5.94 -8.64 -1.73
C LEU A 21 -6.96 -7.65 -2.33
N PHE A 22 -6.56 -6.85 -3.33
CA PHE A 22 -7.49 -5.97 -4.05
C PHE A 22 -8.58 -6.78 -4.78
N CYS A 23 -8.20 -7.88 -5.43
CA CYS A 23 -9.14 -8.80 -6.07
C CYS A 23 -10.12 -9.40 -5.05
N THR A 24 -9.62 -9.88 -3.90
CA THR A 24 -10.47 -10.41 -2.83
C THR A 24 -11.50 -9.38 -2.35
N ALA A 25 -11.07 -8.13 -2.15
CA ALA A 25 -11.96 -7.05 -1.74
C ALA A 25 -13.03 -6.75 -2.81
N LEU A 26 -12.64 -6.64 -4.09
CA LEU A 26 -13.56 -6.32 -5.19
C LEU A 26 -14.46 -7.50 -5.62
N ALA A 27 -14.16 -8.72 -5.17
CA ALA A 27 -15.06 -9.86 -5.31
C ALA A 27 -16.29 -9.75 -4.39
N ALA A 28 -16.16 -9.05 -3.26
CA ALA A 28 -17.22 -8.88 -2.26
C ALA A 28 -17.83 -7.46 -2.20
N HIS A 29 -17.22 -6.48 -2.89
CA HIS A 29 -17.61 -5.07 -2.84
C HIS A 29 -17.58 -4.39 -4.20
N ASP A 30 -18.46 -3.42 -4.42
CA ASP A 30 -18.61 -2.72 -5.70
C ASP A 30 -17.41 -1.84 -6.05
N ARG A 31 -16.81 -1.21 -5.04
CA ARG A 31 -15.69 -0.25 -5.20
C ARG A 31 -14.59 -0.51 -4.17
N LEU A 32 -13.38 -0.07 -4.50
CA LEU A 32 -12.19 -0.21 -3.66
C LEU A 32 -11.49 1.15 -3.49
N VAL A 33 -11.19 1.50 -2.24
CA VAL A 33 -10.22 2.54 -1.91
C VAL A 33 -8.89 1.88 -1.57
N ILE A 34 -7.83 2.30 -2.26
CA ILE A 34 -6.46 1.91 -1.96
C ILE A 34 -5.81 3.08 -1.21
N ALA A 35 -5.67 2.91 0.09
CA ALA A 35 -5.26 3.94 1.02
C ALA A 35 -3.76 3.82 1.33
N VAL A 36 -2.98 4.78 0.81
CA VAL A 36 -1.51 4.77 0.88
C VAL A 36 -1.04 5.36 2.21
N THR A 37 -0.51 4.50 3.08
CA THR A 37 0.03 4.92 4.38
C THR A 37 1.42 5.53 4.24
N ASN A 38 1.80 6.37 5.21
CA ASN A 38 3.00 7.20 5.19
C ASN A 38 3.09 8.00 3.87
N PRO A 39 2.06 8.81 3.52
CA PRO A 39 2.00 9.48 2.22
C PRO A 39 3.14 10.50 2.04
N ASP A 40 3.51 11.23 3.09
CA ASP A 40 4.53 12.28 3.07
C ASP A 40 5.56 12.12 4.21
N PRO A 41 6.69 12.86 4.18
CA PRO A 41 7.70 12.83 5.24
C PRO A 41 7.19 13.28 6.61
N GLY A 42 6.23 14.21 6.68
CA GLY A 42 5.65 14.69 7.94
C GLY A 42 4.73 13.67 8.61
N ALA A 43 4.23 12.70 7.84
CA ALA A 43 3.52 11.51 8.32
C ALA A 43 4.46 10.39 8.81
N ARG A 44 5.78 10.55 8.68
CA ARG A 44 6.79 9.60 9.21
C ARG A 44 7.10 9.91 10.68
N GLN A 45 6.08 9.91 11.55
CA GLN A 45 6.34 9.97 12.99
C GLN A 45 6.93 8.63 13.44
N ALA A 46 7.98 8.68 14.26
CA ALA A 46 8.64 7.52 14.82
C ALA A 46 7.71 6.83 15.83
N GLU A 47 6.90 5.88 15.37
CA GLU A 47 6.26 4.94 16.29
C GLU A 47 7.32 3.90 16.70
N ASP A 48 7.64 3.86 18.00
CA ASP A 48 8.66 2.98 18.59
C ASP A 48 8.49 1.49 18.22
N ALA A 49 7.28 1.07 17.85
CA ALA A 49 6.97 -0.30 17.48
C ALA A 49 7.50 -0.74 16.10
N ALA A 50 7.98 0.16 15.24
CA ALA A 50 8.35 -0.20 13.86
C ALA A 50 9.56 0.56 13.27
N ARG A 51 10.60 0.84 14.06
CA ARG A 51 11.81 1.61 13.65
C ARG A 51 12.38 1.26 12.26
N HIS A 52 12.40 -0.03 11.87
CA HIS A 52 12.89 -0.48 10.55
C HIS A 52 12.00 -0.09 9.36
N ARG A 53 10.74 0.28 9.58
CA ARG A 53 9.78 0.69 8.52
C ARG A 53 9.84 2.18 8.23
N HIS A 54 10.54 2.94 9.08
CA HIS A 54 10.66 4.39 9.00
C HIS A 54 11.95 4.87 8.33
N THR A 55 12.90 3.96 8.03
CA THR A 55 14.11 4.36 7.30
C THR A 55 13.75 4.81 5.88
N ASP A 56 14.52 5.76 5.37
CA ASP A 56 14.36 6.28 4.01
C ASP A 56 14.62 5.17 2.98
N ASP A 57 15.52 4.25 3.30
CA ASP A 57 15.76 3.00 2.58
C ASP A 57 14.53 2.09 2.48
N ALA A 58 13.63 2.13 3.46
CA ALA A 58 12.39 1.40 3.41
C ALA A 58 11.34 2.12 2.55
N ASN A 59 11.47 3.43 2.32
CA ASN A 59 10.50 4.30 1.64
C ASN A 59 11.06 5.00 0.38
N PRO A 60 11.59 4.24 -0.60
CA PRO A 60 12.26 4.80 -1.78
C PRO A 60 11.33 5.51 -2.78
N PHE A 61 10.02 5.26 -2.72
CA PHE A 61 9.03 5.88 -3.61
C PHE A 61 8.18 6.90 -2.86
N THR A 62 7.95 8.06 -3.48
CA THR A 62 7.03 9.10 -3.00
C THR A 62 5.58 8.62 -3.04
N TYR A 63 4.63 9.36 -2.46
CA TYR A 63 3.21 9.06 -2.64
C TYR A 63 2.80 9.05 -4.12
N TYR A 64 3.25 10.06 -4.88
CA TYR A 64 2.91 10.19 -6.30
C TYR A 64 3.32 8.96 -7.10
N GLU A 65 4.56 8.50 -6.93
CA GLU A 65 5.09 7.32 -7.61
C GLU A 65 4.35 6.05 -7.22
N ARG A 66 4.05 5.88 -5.94
CA ARG A 66 3.24 4.75 -5.46
C ARG A 66 1.84 4.78 -6.04
N ALA A 67 1.22 5.96 -6.14
CA ALA A 67 -0.09 6.09 -6.76
C ALA A 67 -0.05 5.72 -8.25
N ARG A 68 0.96 6.16 -9.00
CA ARG A 68 1.17 5.73 -10.40
C ARG A 68 1.29 4.22 -10.52
N LEU A 69 2.10 3.59 -9.68
CA LEU A 69 2.28 2.14 -9.66
C LEU A 69 0.98 1.40 -9.30
N LEU A 70 0.24 1.88 -8.31
CA LEU A 70 -1.04 1.29 -7.92
C LEU A 70 -2.08 1.38 -9.03
N LEU A 71 -2.21 2.55 -9.66
CA LEU A 71 -3.12 2.78 -10.79
C LEU A 71 -2.78 1.85 -11.97
N ALA A 72 -1.50 1.70 -12.31
CA ALA A 72 -1.05 0.78 -13.34
C ALA A 72 -1.35 -0.69 -12.98
N ALA A 73 -1.15 -1.09 -11.72
CA ALA A 73 -1.46 -2.44 -11.25
C ALA A 73 -2.95 -2.78 -11.39
N VAL A 74 -3.84 -1.88 -10.94
CA VAL A 74 -5.30 -2.12 -11.02
C VAL A 74 -5.83 -1.98 -12.44
N ALA A 75 -5.26 -1.10 -13.27
CA ALA A 75 -5.65 -0.96 -14.67
C ALA A 75 -5.36 -2.24 -15.46
N ALA A 76 -4.15 -2.78 -15.34
CA ALA A 76 -3.76 -4.02 -16.00
C ALA A 76 -4.57 -5.24 -15.54
N ALA A 77 -5.12 -5.20 -14.32
CA ALA A 77 -6.01 -6.23 -13.79
C ALA A 77 -7.49 -6.03 -14.13
N GLY A 78 -7.86 -4.98 -14.87
CA GLY A 78 -9.26 -4.66 -15.18
C GLY A 78 -10.06 -4.10 -13.99
N LEU A 79 -9.38 -3.65 -12.93
CA LEU A 79 -9.98 -3.16 -11.68
C LEU A 79 -9.99 -1.63 -11.58
N GLY A 80 -9.37 -0.93 -12.54
CA GLY A 80 -9.13 0.51 -12.49
C GLY A 80 -10.40 1.35 -12.37
N SER A 81 -11.46 1.03 -13.12
CA SER A 81 -12.72 1.78 -13.06
C SER A 81 -13.44 1.67 -11.71
N ARG A 82 -13.09 0.67 -10.89
CA ARG A 82 -13.68 0.40 -9.57
C ARG A 82 -12.77 0.82 -8.41
N SER A 83 -11.59 1.37 -8.69
CA SER A 83 -10.55 1.62 -7.71
C SER A 83 -10.17 3.10 -7.63
N THR A 84 -9.99 3.61 -6.41
CA THR A 84 -9.51 4.97 -6.14
C THR A 84 -8.28 4.89 -5.25
N VAL A 85 -7.22 5.65 -5.56
CA VAL A 85 -6.00 5.73 -4.73
C VAL A 85 -6.01 7.04 -3.95
N VAL A 86 -5.81 6.97 -2.64
CA VAL A 86 -5.84 8.12 -1.72
C VAL A 86 -4.68 8.08 -0.73
N PRO A 87 -4.22 9.23 -0.19
CA PRO A 87 -3.31 9.23 0.95
C PRO A 87 -4.06 8.79 2.21
N PHE A 88 -3.35 8.16 3.16
CA PHE A 88 -3.95 7.71 4.42
C PHE A 88 -2.93 7.67 5.55
N ASP A 89 -2.69 8.82 6.18
CA ASP A 89 -1.76 8.94 7.30
C ASP A 89 -2.34 8.31 8.56
N LEU A 90 -1.75 7.17 9.00
CA LEU A 90 -2.19 6.45 10.20
C LEU A 90 -2.00 7.26 11.50
N THR A 91 -1.20 8.32 11.48
CA THR A 91 -0.94 9.17 12.66
C THR A 91 -1.99 10.28 12.83
N ARG A 92 -2.86 10.49 11.84
CA ARG A 92 -3.88 11.55 11.83
C ARG A 92 -5.30 10.97 11.65
N PRO A 93 -5.80 10.18 12.61
CA PRO A 93 -7.11 9.51 12.51
C PRO A 93 -8.29 10.47 12.29
N GLN A 94 -8.20 11.69 12.81
CA GLN A 94 -9.21 12.73 12.61
C GLN A 94 -9.43 13.11 11.13
N HIS A 95 -8.46 12.81 10.25
CA HIS A 95 -8.59 13.10 8.82
C HIS A 95 -9.05 11.91 7.98
N TRP A 96 -9.12 10.69 8.54
CA TRP A 96 -9.36 9.48 7.77
C TRP A 96 -10.67 9.52 6.96
N VAL A 97 -11.74 10.07 7.53
CA VAL A 97 -13.07 10.13 6.90
C VAL A 97 -13.09 10.96 5.60
N HIS A 98 -12.15 11.91 5.46
CA HIS A 98 -12.03 12.72 4.24
C HIS A 98 -11.41 11.94 3.07
N TYR A 99 -10.72 10.83 3.34
CA TYR A 99 -10.07 9.99 2.33
C TYR A 99 -10.80 8.64 2.14
N VAL A 100 -11.29 8.08 3.24
CA VAL A 100 -11.98 6.79 3.29
C VAL A 100 -13.30 6.98 4.02
N PRO A 101 -14.46 6.86 3.34
CA PRO A 101 -15.76 6.98 4.00
C PRO A 101 -15.93 5.99 5.15
N ALA A 102 -16.57 6.40 6.25
CA ALA A 102 -16.71 5.60 7.47
C ALA A 102 -17.40 4.24 7.28
N HIS A 103 -18.23 4.09 6.24
CA HIS A 103 -18.90 2.83 5.92
C HIS A 103 -18.02 1.83 5.15
N ALA A 104 -16.79 2.21 4.77
CA ALA A 104 -15.88 1.32 4.08
C ALA A 104 -15.46 0.15 4.99
N VAL A 105 -15.40 -1.05 4.41
CA VAL A 105 -14.89 -2.24 5.10
C VAL A 105 -13.38 -2.33 4.85
N HIS A 106 -12.58 -2.24 5.91
CA HIS A 106 -11.13 -2.34 5.84
C HIS A 106 -10.68 -3.80 5.82
N TYR A 107 -10.00 -4.20 4.76
CA TYR A 107 -9.40 -5.52 4.61
C TYR A 107 -7.97 -5.47 5.13
N VAL A 108 -7.70 -6.13 6.26
CA VAL A 108 -6.38 -6.15 6.89
C VAL A 108 -5.90 -7.59 6.98
N ARG A 109 -4.80 -7.90 6.29
CA ARG A 109 -4.09 -9.16 6.48
C ARG A 109 -3.31 -9.11 7.79
N THR A 110 -3.74 -9.88 8.78
CA THR A 110 -3.13 -9.88 10.11
C THR A 110 -2.08 -10.99 10.21
N ALA A 111 -0.87 -10.68 9.75
CA ALA A 111 0.24 -11.62 9.74
C ALA A 111 1.24 -11.41 10.90
N GLY A 112 1.01 -10.42 11.76
CA GLY A 112 1.89 -10.07 12.86
C GLY A 112 1.32 -8.97 13.77
N PRO A 113 2.03 -8.63 14.86
CA PRO A 113 1.55 -7.71 15.90
C PRO A 113 1.23 -6.30 15.37
N TRP A 114 2.01 -5.80 14.41
CA TRP A 114 1.78 -4.48 13.82
C TRP A 114 0.48 -4.46 13.01
N GLU A 115 0.23 -5.50 12.21
CA GLU A 115 -0.98 -5.60 11.39
C GLU A 115 -2.22 -5.71 12.27
N GLU A 116 -2.13 -6.44 13.40
CA GLU A 116 -3.20 -6.50 14.41
C GLU A 116 -3.41 -5.16 15.12
N GLN A 117 -2.34 -4.47 15.52
CA GLN A 117 -2.44 -3.14 16.12
C GLN A 117 -3.09 -2.15 15.16
N LYS A 118 -2.74 -2.18 13.88
CA LYS A 118 -3.37 -1.35 12.85
C LYS A 118 -4.86 -1.68 12.71
N ALA A 119 -5.22 -2.96 12.71
CA ALA A 119 -6.62 -3.40 12.66
C ALA A 119 -7.41 -2.91 13.88
N ALA A 120 -6.82 -2.95 15.08
CA ALA A 120 -7.43 -2.42 16.30
C ALA A 120 -7.66 -0.91 16.19
N ARG A 121 -6.63 -0.12 15.81
CA ARG A 121 -6.76 1.34 15.65
C ARG A 121 -7.85 1.75 14.65
N LEU A 122 -7.97 1.02 13.54
CA LEU A 122 -9.05 1.25 12.56
C LEU A 122 -10.43 0.98 13.16
N ALA A 123 -10.57 -0.11 13.93
CA ALA A 123 -11.82 -0.46 14.59
C ALA A 123 -12.18 0.56 15.68
N ASP A 124 -11.21 1.01 16.49
CA ASP A 124 -11.39 2.02 17.52
C ASP A 124 -11.83 3.37 16.94
N ALA A 125 -11.41 3.69 15.70
CA ALA A 125 -11.87 4.84 14.95
C ALA A 125 -13.26 4.66 14.29
N GLY A 126 -13.95 3.55 14.56
CA GLY A 126 -15.32 3.28 14.10
C GLY A 126 -15.43 2.61 12.72
N TYR A 127 -14.33 2.20 12.10
CA TYR A 127 -14.39 1.47 10.83
C TYR A 127 -14.74 0.00 11.04
N ARG A 128 -15.44 -0.58 10.07
CA ARG A 128 -15.60 -2.04 9.98
C ARG A 128 -14.28 -2.64 9.49
N VAL A 129 -13.72 -3.60 10.22
CA VAL A 129 -12.44 -4.23 9.87
C VAL A 129 -12.63 -5.73 9.68
N LEU A 130 -12.30 -6.23 8.49
CA LEU A 130 -12.18 -7.64 8.20
C LEU A 130 -10.71 -8.06 8.35
N ARG A 131 -10.44 -8.86 9.38
CA ARG A 131 -9.13 -9.48 9.61
C ARG A 131 -9.01 -10.74 8.77
N LEU A 132 -8.01 -10.78 7.90
CA LEU A 132 -7.74 -11.93 7.05
C LEU A 132 -6.51 -12.68 7.58
N PRO A 133 -6.67 -13.92 8.07
CA PRO A 133 -5.53 -14.73 8.46
C PRO A 133 -4.70 -15.14 7.23
N GLY A 134 -3.46 -15.50 7.47
CA GLY A 134 -2.56 -16.07 6.47
C GLY A 134 -1.13 -15.55 6.60
N PRO A 135 -0.21 -16.07 5.77
CA PRO A 135 1.19 -15.70 5.85
C PRO A 135 1.36 -14.21 5.58
N ALA A 136 2.45 -13.63 6.11
CA ALA A 136 2.86 -12.29 5.73
C ALA A 136 2.99 -12.20 4.21
N PHE A 137 2.64 -11.05 3.66
CA PHE A 137 2.87 -10.79 2.24
C PHE A 137 4.34 -11.01 1.87
N ARG A 138 4.58 -11.58 0.69
CA ARG A 138 5.90 -11.62 0.07
C ARG A 138 6.50 -10.22 0.14
N SER A 139 7.65 -10.12 0.77
CA SER A 139 8.08 -8.83 1.26
C SER A 139 8.41 -7.90 0.10
N ALA A 140 7.83 -6.70 0.14
CA ALA A 140 8.33 -5.57 -0.62
C ALA A 140 9.84 -5.34 -0.38
N THR A 141 10.39 -5.83 0.73
CA THR A 141 11.82 -5.85 1.03
C THR A 141 12.63 -6.64 0.00
N ALA A 142 12.18 -7.84 -0.40
CA ALA A 142 12.86 -8.62 -1.45
C ALA A 142 12.84 -7.87 -2.80
N VAL A 143 11.71 -7.27 -3.15
CA VAL A 143 11.59 -6.45 -4.36
C VAL A 143 12.56 -5.25 -4.32
N ARG A 144 12.62 -4.53 -3.20
CA ARG A 144 13.58 -3.42 -3.02
C ARG A 144 15.03 -3.87 -3.07
N ALA A 145 15.35 -5.07 -2.57
CA ALA A 145 16.70 -5.63 -2.65
C ALA A 145 17.09 -5.95 -4.11
N ALA A 146 16.21 -6.61 -4.86
CA ALA A 146 16.41 -6.89 -6.28
C ALA A 146 16.55 -5.61 -7.11
N LEU A 147 15.72 -4.59 -6.83
CA LEU A 147 15.83 -3.27 -7.44
C LEU A 147 17.21 -2.62 -7.21
N ARG A 148 17.74 -2.70 -5.98
CA ARG A 148 19.09 -2.18 -5.67
C ARG A 148 20.20 -2.99 -6.34
N ALA A 149 20.00 -4.30 -6.51
CA ALA A 149 20.93 -5.17 -7.22
C ALA A 149 20.89 -5.00 -8.76
N GLY A 150 19.98 -4.17 -9.28
CA GLY A 150 19.90 -3.85 -10.71
C GLY A 150 19.10 -4.83 -11.56
N GLY A 151 18.36 -5.79 -10.98
CA GLY A 151 17.55 -6.73 -11.75
C GLY A 151 16.84 -7.80 -10.93
N GLY A 152 15.99 -8.61 -11.59
CA GLY A 152 15.32 -9.77 -10.99
C GLY A 152 14.13 -9.40 -10.10
N TRP A 153 13.52 -8.24 -10.31
CA TRP A 153 12.40 -7.73 -9.51
C TRP A 153 11.05 -7.86 -10.22
N GLU A 154 11.05 -8.05 -11.54
CA GLU A 154 9.86 -8.03 -12.39
C GLU A 154 8.80 -9.06 -11.96
N ASP A 155 9.23 -10.25 -11.56
CA ASP A 155 8.32 -11.30 -11.08
C ASP A 155 7.74 -11.00 -9.69
N GLY A 156 8.37 -10.09 -8.94
CA GLY A 156 7.91 -9.66 -7.63
C GLY A 156 6.75 -8.65 -7.68
N VAL A 157 6.49 -8.03 -8.83
CA VAL A 157 5.47 -6.98 -8.99
C VAL A 157 4.36 -7.38 -9.97
N PRO A 158 3.21 -6.70 -9.98
CA PRO A 158 2.21 -6.90 -11.02
C PRO A 158 2.77 -6.51 -12.41
N ALA A 159 2.43 -7.27 -13.45
CA ALA A 159 2.98 -7.04 -14.79
C ALA A 159 2.75 -5.59 -15.29
N GLY A 160 1.57 -5.02 -15.01
CA GLY A 160 1.24 -3.64 -15.37
C GLY A 160 2.16 -2.58 -14.77
N THR A 161 2.88 -2.88 -13.68
CA THR A 161 3.77 -1.91 -13.04
C THR A 161 5.19 -1.92 -13.61
N VAL A 162 5.57 -2.92 -14.40
CA VAL A 162 6.95 -3.07 -14.89
C VAL A 162 7.38 -1.86 -15.72
N GLY A 163 6.54 -1.42 -16.66
CA GLY A 163 6.83 -0.25 -17.50
C GLY A 163 6.96 1.04 -16.68
N VAL A 164 6.00 1.30 -15.80
CA VAL A 164 6.01 2.48 -14.91
C VAL A 164 7.22 2.46 -13.99
N LEU A 165 7.58 1.30 -13.44
CA LEU A 165 8.73 1.21 -12.54
C LEU A 165 10.04 1.46 -13.28
N ARG A 166 10.20 0.99 -14.52
CA ARG A 166 11.37 1.29 -15.36
C ARG A 166 11.48 2.79 -15.65
N GLU A 167 10.37 3.43 -15.99
CA GLU A 167 10.32 4.89 -16.21
C GLU A 167 10.77 5.65 -14.95
N LEU A 168 10.18 5.34 -13.79
CA LEU A 168 10.52 5.96 -12.52
C LEU A 168 11.99 5.75 -12.12
N LEU A 169 12.56 4.58 -12.41
CA LEU A 169 13.96 4.28 -12.13
C LEU A 169 14.92 4.96 -13.11
N ALA A 170 14.49 5.24 -14.34
CA ALA A 170 15.25 6.04 -15.29
C ALA A 170 15.28 7.52 -14.89
N GLU A 171 14.17 8.04 -14.38
CA GLU A 171 14.07 9.41 -13.85
C GLU A 171 14.86 9.59 -12.55
N THR A 172 14.69 8.67 -11.60
CA THR A 172 15.42 8.68 -10.32
C THR A 172 15.89 7.25 -10.00
N PRO A 173 17.18 6.94 -10.21
CA PRO A 173 17.77 5.64 -9.93
C PRO A 173 17.58 5.21 -8.47
N MET A 174 17.46 3.89 -8.24
CA MET A 174 17.29 3.33 -6.89
C MET A 174 18.39 3.74 -5.90
N ALA A 175 19.62 3.95 -6.37
CA ALA A 175 20.75 4.39 -5.54
C ALA A 175 20.62 5.84 -5.03
N GLN A 176 19.77 6.66 -5.68
CA GLN A 176 19.48 8.04 -5.29
C GLN A 176 18.20 8.15 -4.46
N ARG A 177 17.50 7.03 -4.23
CA ARG A 177 16.25 6.97 -3.47
C ARG A 177 16.54 6.59 -2.02
N GLY A 178 15.87 7.27 -1.09
CA GLY A 178 15.97 6.93 0.33
C GLY A 178 17.20 7.51 1.05
N THR A 179 17.78 8.59 0.53
CA THR A 179 18.94 9.30 1.11
C THR A 179 18.60 10.71 1.58
N GLY A 180 17.32 11.00 1.86
CA GLY A 180 16.83 12.33 2.20
C GLY A 180 16.34 12.42 3.63
#